data_AF-A0A1A8HW28-F1
#
_entry.id   AF-A0A1A8HW28-F1
#
_cell.length_a   1.000
_cell.length_b   1.000
_cell.length_c   1.000
_cell.angle_alpha   90.00
_cell.angle_beta   90.00
_cell.angle_gamma   90.00
#
_symmetry.space_group_name_H-M   'P 1'
#
loop_
_entity.id
_entity.type
_entity.pdbx_description
1 polymer ?
#
loop_
_entity_poly.entity_id
_entity_poly.type
_entity_poly.pdbx_seq_one_letter_code
_entity_poly.pdbx_strand_id
1 'polypeptide(L)' 'PEEGAVSSIYCAVAEELEGVTGKYFDSDCLMVLPAPQARDAALAVKDFEFCERLTSKL' A
#
# COMPACT_ATOMS: atom_id res chain seq x y z
N PRO A 1 -0.78 21.51 -4.61
CA PRO A 1 -0.60 20.14 -5.13
C PRO A 1 -1.81 19.74 -5.97
N GLU A 2 -1.68 19.71 -7.29
CA GLU A 2 -2.80 19.47 -8.21
C GLU A 2 -3.05 17.98 -8.46
N GLU A 3 -2.05 17.11 -8.29
CA GLU A 3 -2.13 15.68 -8.66
C GLU A 3 -2.07 14.69 -7.47
N GLY A 4 -2.09 15.18 -6.23
CA GLY A 4 -1.76 14.36 -5.05
C GLY A 4 -2.69 13.16 -4.77
N ALA A 5 -3.90 13.15 -5.32
CA ALA A 5 -4.88 12.08 -5.12
C ALA A 5 -5.10 11.18 -6.37
N VAL A 6 -4.43 11.46 -7.49
CA VAL A 6 -4.71 10.81 -8.79
C VAL A 6 -4.58 9.29 -8.70
N SER A 7 -3.45 8.78 -8.23
CA SER A 7 -3.21 7.34 -8.10
C SER A 7 -4.14 6.66 -7.10
N SER A 8 -4.53 7.37 -6.03
CA SER A 8 -5.48 6.84 -5.04
C SER A 8 -6.88 6.69 -5.63
N ILE A 9 -7.32 7.68 -6.41
CA ILE A 9 -8.61 7.63 -7.12
C ILE A 9 -8.57 6.51 -8.16
N TYR A 10 -7.51 6.42 -8.97
CA TYR A 10 -7.32 5.35 -9.95
C TYR A 10 -7.47 3.97 -9.32
N CYS A 11 -6.73 3.68 -8.24
CA CYS A 11 -6.81 2.43 -7.50
C CYS A 11 -8.21 2.11 -6.95
N ALA A 12 -9.02 3.13 -6.65
CA ALA A 12 -10.34 2.97 -6.05
C ALA A 12 -11.47 2.77 -7.07
N VAL A 13 -11.33 3.28 -8.31
CA VAL A 13 -12.46 3.37 -9.25
C VAL A 13 -12.20 2.80 -10.65
N ALA A 14 -10.94 2.52 -11.02
CA ALA A 14 -10.63 1.99 -12.34
C ALA A 14 -11.17 0.56 -12.51
N GLU A 15 -12.00 0.32 -13.53
CA GLU A 15 -12.63 -0.98 -13.78
C GLU A 15 -11.58 -2.08 -14.00
N GLU A 16 -10.44 -1.76 -14.63
CA GLU A 16 -9.36 -2.72 -14.84
C GLU A 16 -8.65 -3.18 -13.55
N LEU A 17 -8.90 -2.51 -12.42
CA LEU A 17 -8.37 -2.87 -11.11
C LEU A 17 -9.35 -3.65 -10.25
N GLU A 18 -10.54 -3.98 -10.76
CA GLU A 18 -11.49 -4.83 -10.04
C GLU A 18 -10.84 -6.17 -9.68
N GLY A 19 -10.85 -6.50 -8.38
CA GLY A 19 -10.23 -7.72 -7.84
C GLY A 19 -8.70 -7.70 -7.73
N VAL A 20 -8.03 -6.60 -8.10
CA VAL A 20 -6.58 -6.48 -7.95
C VAL A 20 -6.23 -6.09 -6.52
N THR A 21 -5.48 -6.94 -5.81
CA THR A 21 -5.06 -6.70 -4.42
C THR A 21 -3.54 -6.87 -4.24
N GLY A 22 -2.96 -6.20 -3.24
CA GLY A 22 -1.55 -6.37 -2.84
C GLY A 22 -0.53 -5.81 -3.83
N LYS A 23 -0.95 -4.90 -4.72
CA LYS A 23 -0.09 -4.23 -5.70
C LYS A 23 0.22 -2.80 -5.26
N TYR A 24 1.31 -2.24 -5.78
CA TYR A 24 1.73 -0.86 -5.53
C TYR A 24 1.68 -0.09 -6.85
N PHE A 25 1.21 1.15 -6.79
CA PHE A 25 1.11 2.08 -7.91
C PHE A 25 1.88 3.36 -7.59
N ASP A 26 2.58 3.90 -8.58
CA ASP A 26 3.23 5.21 -8.49
C ASP A 26 2.27 6.36 -8.86
N SER A 27 2.78 7.59 -8.88
CA SER A 27 1.99 8.79 -9.22
C SER A 27 1.48 8.79 -10.66
N ASP A 28 2.13 8.03 -11.55
CA ASP A 28 1.76 7.91 -12.96
C ASP A 28 0.73 6.79 -13.20
N CYS A 29 0.16 6.24 -12.12
CA CYS A 29 -0.80 5.12 -12.14
C CYS A 29 -0.21 3.84 -12.76
N LEU A 30 1.10 3.65 -12.66
CA LEU A 30 1.78 2.45 -13.15
C LEU A 30 2.04 1.48 -11.99
N MET A 31 1.84 0.19 -12.25
CA MET A 31 2.15 -0.85 -11.27
C MET A 31 3.67 -0.98 -11.12
N VAL A 32 4.16 -0.88 -9.90
CA VAL A 32 5.59 -0.89 -9.57
C VAL A 32 5.92 -1.89 -8.47
N LEU A 33 7.18 -2.28 -8.40
CA LEU A 33 7.70 -2.99 -7.23
C LEU A 33 8.03 -1.96 -6.13
N PRO A 34 7.56 -2.18 -4.89
CA PRO A 34 7.94 -1.31 -3.80
C PRO A 34 9.41 -1.56 -3.40
N ALA A 35 9.93 -0.71 -2.52
CA ALA A 35 11.28 -0.83 -1.99
C ALA A 35 11.56 -2.24 -1.42
N PRO A 36 12.81 -2.75 -1.47
CA PRO A 36 13.14 -4.09 -1.00
C PRO A 36 12.60 -4.46 0.38
N GLN A 37 12.67 -3.52 1.33
CA GLN A 37 12.23 -3.69 2.71
C GLN A 37 10.70 -3.90 2.80
N ALA A 38 9.93 -3.22 1.95
CA ALA A 38 8.47 -3.35 1.89
C ALA A 38 8.01 -4.69 1.27
N ARG A 39 8.95 -5.52 0.79
CA ARG A 39 8.68 -6.86 0.24
C ARG A 39 9.06 -7.97 1.21
N ASP A 40 9.65 -7.63 2.37
CA ASP A 40 10.03 -8.59 3.39
C ASP A 40 8.80 -8.95 4.25
N ALA A 41 8.26 -10.15 4.03
CA ALA A 41 7.10 -10.64 4.76
C ALA A 41 7.39 -10.85 6.26
N ALA A 42 8.62 -11.24 6.62
CA ALA A 42 8.98 -11.45 8.02
C ALA A 42 9.09 -10.10 8.76
N LEU A 43 9.57 -9.06 8.07
CA LEU A 43 9.57 -7.70 8.59
C LEU A 43 8.15 -7.18 8.77
N ALA A 44 7.27 -7.35 7.78
CA ALA A 44 5.88 -6.91 7.84
C ALA A 44 5.11 -7.49 9.05
N VAL A 45 5.30 -8.79 9.34
CA VAL A 45 4.70 -9.43 10.53
C VAL A 45 5.20 -8.80 11.82
N LYS A 46 6.53 -8.61 11.96
CA LYS A 46 7.12 -8.01 13.17
C LYS A 46 6.67 -6.56 13.38
N ASP A 47 6.60 -5.79 12.30
CA ASP A 47 6.15 -4.40 12.33
C ASP A 47 4.69 -4.30 12.76
N PHE A 48 3.82 -5.19 12.24
CA PHE A 48 2.43 -5.26 12.66
C PHE A 48 2.29 -5.59 14.15
N GLU A 49 2.93 -6.65 14.63
CA GLU A 49 2.93 -7.03 16.06
C GLU A 49 3.44 -5.91 16.96
N PHE A 50 4.46 -5.17 16.52
CA PHE A 50 5.00 -4.03 17.24
C PHE A 50 3.99 -2.88 17.33
N CYS A 51 3.36 -2.51 16.20
CA CYS A 51 2.31 -1.50 16.15
C CYS A 51 1.09 -1.89 17.00
N GLU A 52 0.67 -3.15 16.97
CA GLU A 52 -0.40 -3.65 17.84
C GLU A 52 -0.05 -3.44 19.31
N ARG A 53 1.14 -3.84 19.77
CA ARG A 53 1.56 -3.61 21.16
C ARG A 53 1.59 -2.13 21.57
N LEU A 54 1.92 -1.23 20.63
CA LEU A 54 1.98 0.21 20.90
C LEU A 54 0.60 0.88 20.91
N THR A 55 -0.32 0.39 20.09
CA THR A 55 -1.61 1.06 19.84
C THR A 55 -2.79 0.37 20.51
N SER A 56 -2.61 -0.86 21.01
CA SER A 56 -3.57 -1.54 21.89
C SER A 56 -3.67 -0.77 23.21
N LYS A 57 -4.60 0.19 23.25
CA LYS A 57 -5.10 0.73 24.50
C LYS A 57 -5.82 -0.41 25.23
N LEU A 58 -5.31 -0.79 26.39
CA LEU A 58 -5.97 -1.63 27.40
C LEU A 58 -7.43 -1.22 27.60
#